data_AF-A0A7C2FRY7-F1
#
_entry.id   AF-A0A7C2FRY7-F1
#
_cell.length_a   1.000
_cell.length_b   1.000
_cell.length_c   1.000
_cell.angle_alpha   90.00
_cell.angle_beta   90.00
_cell.angle_gamma   90.00
#
_symmetry.space_group_name_H-M   'P 1'
#
loop_
_entity.id
_entity.type
_entity.pdbx_description
1 polymer ?
#
loop_
_entity_poly.entity_id
_entity_poly.type
_entity_poly.pdbx_seq_one_letter_code
_entity_poly.pdbx_strand_id
1 'polypeptide(L)'
;TYQNFFRLYEKRAGMTGTAKTEEKEFQEIYGMDVVVVPTNRPMIRVDFPDVVYRTEKGKFYAVVEEIAEKYERGQPVLVGTISIEKSERLSQMLKEPRLYFPRLEMRVELFKKASAKQQGPEWERLRKLLERPTGLKDEDLAPFEGLVPPKGALRAAWEGLKRAVHTLSVLRQGIPHQVLNAKHHDKEAEIVAQAGRSRTVTIATNMAGRGTDIKLGGNPEYLAAALLEKEGFSRYEWKVELLIKRMVAGKEEEARALAAELGVREELLERIREIREECRADEERVRNLGGLFILGTERHESRRIDNQLRGRAGRQGDPGGSRFYVSFDDDLMRLFASDRVIAMLDRMGFDDSEPIEHPMVSRSIERAQKRVEDRNFGIRKQLLQFDDVMARQREVIYAQRRLILLGKDEEVREAALGMVEETVAAIAENHLNPQVHPEDWDLEALRAALLDTVPQLEGFPFPELRALKAEEGVERLVETALKAYEARERELTPPLMRAV
;
A
#
# COMPACT_ATOMS: atom_id res chain seq x y z
N THR A 1 -18.42 4.66 5.04
CA THR A 1 -17.06 4.63 4.45
C THR A 1 -16.00 4.71 5.54
N TYR A 2 -14.71 4.47 5.24
CA TYR A 2 -13.62 4.65 6.21
C TYR A 2 -13.53 6.10 6.70
N GLN A 3 -13.77 7.06 5.82
CA GLN A 3 -13.77 8.49 6.11
C GLN A 3 -14.73 8.80 7.27
N ASN A 4 -16.00 8.45 7.11
CA ASN A 4 -17.00 8.67 8.16
C ASN A 4 -16.81 7.77 9.38
N PHE A 5 -16.29 6.55 9.21
CA PHE A 5 -15.97 5.68 10.34
C PHE A 5 -14.91 6.30 11.26
N PHE A 6 -13.78 6.76 10.72
CA PHE A 6 -12.74 7.38 11.55
C PHE A 6 -13.19 8.72 12.13
N ARG A 7 -14.11 9.44 11.47
CA ARG A 7 -14.70 10.68 12.01
C ARG A 7 -15.51 10.46 13.30
N LEU A 8 -15.93 9.24 13.61
CA LEU A 8 -16.63 8.91 14.86
C LEU A 8 -15.71 8.90 16.09
N TYR A 9 -14.40 8.76 15.90
CA TYR A 9 -13.46 8.78 17.02
C TYR A 9 -13.34 10.20 17.57
N GLU A 10 -13.46 10.32 18.90
CA GLU A 10 -13.32 11.59 19.63
C GLU A 10 -11.97 12.26 19.33
N LYS A 11 -10.91 11.47 19.29
CA LYS A 11 -9.57 11.90 18.90
C LYS A 11 -9.04 11.03 17.78
N ARG A 12 -8.50 11.68 16.75
CA ARG A 12 -7.85 11.03 15.60
C ARG A 12 -6.39 11.48 15.53
N ALA A 13 -5.52 10.52 15.28
CA ALA A 13 -4.11 10.77 14.99
C ALA A 13 -3.60 9.66 14.05
N GLY A 14 -2.52 9.94 13.34
CA GLY A 14 -1.91 8.98 12.45
C GLY A 14 -0.44 9.28 12.24
N MET A 15 0.30 8.28 11.77
CA MET A 15 1.72 8.42 11.45
C MET A 15 2.02 7.77 10.11
N THR A 16 2.85 8.42 9.31
CA THR A 16 3.36 7.89 8.04
C THR A 16 4.54 8.75 7.57
N GLY A 17 5.47 8.15 6.83
CA GLY A 17 6.62 8.87 6.27
C GLY A 17 6.27 9.78 5.08
N THR A 18 5.04 9.75 4.57
CA THR A 18 4.68 10.37 3.29
C THR A 18 3.30 11.04 3.31
N ALA A 19 2.94 11.76 4.38
CA ALA A 19 1.62 12.42 4.49
C ALA A 19 1.56 13.84 3.91
N LYS A 20 2.68 14.55 3.85
CA LYS A 20 2.68 16.01 3.62
C LYS A 20 2.06 16.42 2.28
N THR A 21 2.14 15.57 1.26
CA THR A 21 1.51 15.82 -0.05
C THR A 21 -0.01 15.84 0.01
N GLU A 22 -0.60 15.10 0.96
CA GLU A 22 -2.05 14.95 1.12
C GLU A 22 -2.59 15.76 2.30
N GLU A 23 -1.82 16.71 2.83
CA GLU A 23 -2.20 17.48 4.03
C GLU A 23 -3.57 18.13 3.90
N LYS A 24 -3.85 18.73 2.75
CA LYS A 24 -5.15 19.36 2.49
C LYS A 24 -6.31 18.35 2.57
N GLU A 25 -6.12 17.14 2.05
CA GLU A 25 -7.13 16.07 2.15
C GLU A 25 -7.32 15.66 3.63
N PHE A 26 -6.25 15.55 4.41
CA PHE A 26 -6.34 15.23 5.84
C PHE A 26 -7.05 16.32 6.66
N GLN A 27 -6.78 17.59 6.37
CA GLN A 27 -7.43 18.72 7.04
C GLN A 27 -8.92 18.79 6.68
N GLU A 28 -9.26 18.73 5.40
CA GLU A 28 -10.66 18.86 4.94
C GLU A 28 -11.55 17.68 5.38
N ILE A 29 -11.03 16.45 5.35
CA ILE A 29 -11.83 15.25 5.65
C ILE A 29 -11.81 14.91 7.15
N TYR A 30 -10.66 14.99 7.80
CA TYR A 30 -10.46 14.48 9.16
C TYR A 30 -10.17 15.57 10.21
N GLY A 31 -9.92 16.81 9.78
CA GLY A 31 -9.46 17.89 10.66
C GLY A 31 -8.07 17.63 11.23
N MET A 32 -7.20 16.92 10.50
CA MET A 32 -5.86 16.57 10.96
C MET A 32 -4.79 17.38 10.22
N ASP A 33 -3.94 18.08 10.97
CA ASP A 33 -2.75 18.71 10.44
C ASP A 33 -1.61 17.70 10.19
N VAL A 34 -0.72 18.03 9.25
CA VAL A 34 0.44 17.19 8.95
C VAL A 34 1.74 17.87 9.38
N VAL A 35 2.27 17.38 10.49
CA VAL A 35 3.57 17.79 11.02
C VAL A 35 4.68 16.90 10.48
N VAL A 36 5.69 17.51 9.85
CA VAL A 36 6.89 16.80 9.38
C VAL A 36 7.89 16.74 10.54
N VAL A 37 7.92 15.60 11.24
CA VAL A 37 8.89 15.36 12.32
C VAL A 37 10.30 15.22 11.71
N PRO A 38 11.32 15.93 12.24
CA PRO A 38 12.70 15.78 11.78
C PRO A 38 13.19 14.33 11.90
N THR A 39 14.06 13.92 10.98
CA THR A 39 14.67 12.59 11.05
C THR A 39 15.70 12.53 12.18
N ASN A 40 15.84 11.37 12.82
CA ASN A 40 16.84 11.15 13.88
C ASN A 40 18.29 11.36 13.38
N ARG A 41 18.55 10.99 12.12
CA ARG A 41 19.83 11.18 11.44
C ARG A 41 19.59 11.81 10.06
N PRO A 42 20.57 12.54 9.50
CA PRO A 42 20.46 13.11 8.15
C PRO A 42 20.21 12.02 7.11
N MET A 43 19.32 12.29 6.16
CA MET A 43 19.04 11.40 5.04
C MET A 43 20.14 11.55 3.98
N ILE A 44 20.83 10.46 3.66
CA ILE A 44 21.95 10.45 2.70
C ILE A 44 21.71 9.52 1.48
N ARG A 45 20.49 9.02 1.31
CA ARG A 45 20.12 8.18 0.17
C ARG A 45 20.23 8.97 -1.13
N VAL A 46 20.79 8.35 -2.16
CA VAL A 46 20.87 8.94 -3.50
C VAL A 46 19.69 8.47 -4.34
N ASP A 47 18.75 9.37 -4.60
CA ASP A 47 17.62 9.11 -5.50
C ASP A 47 18.01 9.48 -6.93
N PHE A 48 18.30 8.48 -7.76
CA PHE A 48 18.68 8.66 -9.15
C PHE A 48 17.47 9.03 -10.03
N PRO A 49 17.69 9.77 -11.12
CA PRO A 49 16.66 10.03 -12.12
C PRO A 49 16.08 8.75 -12.71
N ASP A 50 14.86 8.86 -13.22
CA ASP A 50 14.19 7.75 -13.90
C ASP A 50 14.90 7.39 -15.21
N VAL A 51 14.95 6.10 -15.51
CA VAL A 51 15.43 5.58 -16.78
C VAL A 51 14.24 5.15 -17.61
N VAL A 52 14.00 5.84 -18.71
CA VAL A 52 12.83 5.63 -19.56
C VAL A 52 13.20 4.79 -20.77
N TYR A 53 12.42 3.77 -21.07
CA TYR A 53 12.53 2.95 -22.26
C TYR A 53 11.29 3.10 -23.12
N ARG A 54 11.45 2.85 -24.42
CA ARG A 54 10.29 2.82 -25.32
C ARG A 54 9.35 1.67 -24.97
N THR A 55 9.90 0.47 -24.88
CA THR A 55 9.14 -0.77 -24.68
C THR A 55 9.31 -1.33 -23.28
N GLU A 56 8.28 -2.01 -22.79
CA GLU A 56 8.36 -2.72 -21.51
C GLU A 56 9.45 -3.80 -21.55
N LYS A 57 9.63 -4.47 -22.69
CA LYS A 57 10.67 -5.49 -22.87
C LYS A 57 12.08 -4.90 -22.72
N GLY A 58 12.36 -3.76 -23.37
CA GLY A 58 13.64 -3.06 -23.25
C GLY A 58 13.93 -2.63 -21.81
N LYS A 59 12.91 -2.16 -21.11
CA LYS A 59 12.95 -1.81 -19.69
C LYS A 59 13.37 -2.98 -18.81
N PHE A 60 12.71 -4.15 -18.92
CA PHE A 60 13.04 -5.30 -18.09
C PHE A 60 14.45 -5.85 -18.35
N TYR A 61 14.96 -5.77 -19.58
CA TYR A 61 16.37 -6.11 -19.84
C TYR A 61 17.34 -5.20 -19.08
N ALA A 62 17.05 -3.90 -19.03
CA ALA A 62 17.87 -2.95 -18.29
C ALA A 62 17.77 -3.15 -16.77
N VAL A 63 16.60 -3.53 -16.26
CA VAL A 63 16.43 -3.92 -14.85
C VAL A 63 17.28 -5.16 -14.53
N VAL A 64 17.28 -6.18 -15.40
CA VAL A 64 18.11 -7.39 -15.21
C VAL A 64 19.61 -7.05 -15.25
N GLU A 65 20.04 -6.19 -16.17
CA GLU A 65 21.43 -5.69 -16.22
C GLU A 65 21.83 -5.01 -14.91
N GLU A 66 20.96 -4.14 -14.35
CA GLU A 66 21.27 -3.47 -13.08
C GLU A 66 21.26 -4.45 -11.90
N ILE A 67 20.35 -5.42 -11.84
CA ILE A 67 20.35 -6.45 -10.79
C ILE A 67 21.65 -7.26 -10.83
N ALA A 68 22.09 -7.69 -12.02
CA ALA A 68 23.31 -8.48 -12.18
C ALA A 68 24.56 -7.70 -11.72
N GLU A 69 24.69 -6.44 -12.15
CA GLU A 69 25.80 -5.56 -11.75
C GLU A 69 25.88 -5.41 -10.23
N LYS A 70 24.74 -5.15 -9.58
CA LYS A 70 24.68 -4.97 -8.12
C LYS A 70 24.93 -6.27 -7.37
N TYR A 71 24.37 -7.38 -7.84
CA TYR A 71 24.56 -8.70 -7.24
C TYR A 71 26.03 -9.13 -7.27
N GLU A 72 26.71 -8.97 -8.40
CA GLU A 72 28.12 -9.32 -8.53
C GLU A 72 29.02 -8.45 -7.64
N ARG A 73 28.74 -7.14 -7.57
CA ARG A 73 29.37 -6.23 -6.61
C ARG A 73 29.05 -6.58 -5.15
N GLY A 74 28.02 -7.38 -4.90
CA GLY A 74 27.56 -7.81 -3.58
C GLY A 74 26.59 -6.85 -2.90
N GLN A 75 26.15 -5.79 -3.58
CA GLN A 75 25.22 -4.80 -3.03
C GLN A 75 23.79 -5.39 -2.99
N PRO A 76 23.08 -5.32 -1.85
CA PRO A 76 21.71 -5.82 -1.76
C PRO A 76 20.75 -4.99 -2.60
N VAL A 77 19.81 -5.69 -3.25
CA VAL A 77 18.82 -5.10 -4.15
C VAL A 77 17.42 -5.49 -3.74
N LEU A 78 16.54 -4.49 -3.60
CA LEU A 78 15.10 -4.68 -3.52
C LEU A 78 14.43 -4.13 -4.76
N VAL A 79 13.76 -5.00 -5.51
CA VAL A 79 13.03 -4.67 -6.72
C VAL A 79 11.54 -4.57 -6.39
N GLY A 80 10.92 -3.43 -6.66
CA GLY A 80 9.47 -3.23 -6.51
C GLY A 80 8.77 -3.32 -7.86
N THR A 81 7.83 -4.24 -8.00
CA THR A 81 6.92 -4.36 -9.16
C THR A 81 5.51 -3.94 -8.75
N ILE A 82 4.58 -3.81 -9.70
CA ILE A 82 3.16 -3.51 -9.40
C ILE A 82 2.24 -4.73 -9.44
N SER A 83 2.67 -5.83 -10.06
CA SER A 83 1.86 -7.04 -10.24
C SER A 83 2.66 -8.33 -10.04
N ILE A 84 1.97 -9.39 -9.62
CA ILE A 84 2.57 -10.72 -9.40
C ILE A 84 3.14 -11.25 -10.72
N GLU A 85 2.42 -11.07 -11.82
CA GLU A 85 2.86 -11.50 -13.15
C GLU A 85 4.23 -10.90 -13.52
N LYS A 86 4.42 -9.60 -13.26
CA LYS A 86 5.70 -8.91 -13.53
C LYS A 86 6.81 -9.38 -12.61
N SER A 87 6.51 -9.67 -11.34
CA SER A 87 7.46 -10.29 -10.41
C SER A 87 7.91 -11.67 -10.87
N GLU A 88 6.97 -12.53 -11.28
CA GLU A 88 7.28 -13.87 -11.77
C GLU A 88 8.02 -13.82 -13.10
N ARG A 89 7.67 -12.91 -14.00
CA ARG A 89 8.40 -12.67 -15.24
C ARG A 89 9.84 -12.27 -14.99
N LEU A 90 10.07 -11.32 -14.07
CA LEU A 90 11.43 -10.91 -13.70
C LEU A 90 12.21 -12.06 -13.04
N SER A 91 11.58 -12.80 -12.14
CA SER A 91 12.12 -14.03 -11.53
C SER A 91 12.56 -15.04 -12.60
N GLN A 92 11.72 -15.31 -13.60
CA GLN A 92 12.07 -16.18 -14.73
C GLN A 92 13.27 -15.64 -15.52
N MET A 93 13.31 -14.33 -15.81
CA MET A 93 14.45 -13.72 -16.51
C MET A 93 15.77 -13.85 -15.74
N LEU A 94 15.73 -13.88 -14.40
CA LEU A 94 16.91 -14.10 -13.56
C LEU A 94 17.30 -15.60 -13.46
N LYS A 95 16.32 -16.52 -13.51
CA LYS A 95 16.56 -17.98 -13.45
C LYS A 95 16.95 -18.59 -14.78
N GLU A 96 16.49 -18.02 -15.88
CA GLU A 96 16.63 -18.56 -17.22
C GLU A 96 17.48 -17.64 -18.10
N PRO A 97 18.82 -17.82 -18.15
CA PRO A 97 19.72 -16.98 -18.94
C PRO A 97 19.36 -16.88 -20.43
N ARG A 98 18.67 -17.89 -20.98
CA ARG A 98 18.17 -17.90 -22.36
C ARG A 98 17.23 -16.73 -22.66
N LEU A 99 16.48 -16.25 -21.66
CA LEU A 99 15.58 -15.11 -21.82
C LEU A 99 16.33 -13.80 -22.05
N TYR A 100 17.62 -13.75 -21.69
CA TYR A 100 18.48 -12.59 -21.92
C TYR A 100 19.20 -12.62 -23.30
N PHE A 101 19.19 -13.75 -24.02
CA PHE A 101 19.87 -13.85 -25.33
C PHE A 101 19.48 -12.78 -26.35
N PRO A 102 18.19 -12.40 -26.51
CA PRO A 102 17.84 -11.37 -27.47
C PRO A 102 18.46 -10.00 -27.15
N ARG A 103 18.70 -9.70 -25.87
CA ARG A 103 19.37 -8.47 -25.44
C ARG A 103 20.85 -8.49 -25.84
N LEU A 104 21.51 -9.62 -25.65
CA LEU A 104 22.90 -9.81 -26.05
C LEU A 104 23.06 -9.71 -27.58
N GLU A 105 22.23 -10.42 -28.34
CA GLU A 105 22.25 -10.39 -29.81
C GLU A 105 22.05 -8.97 -30.34
N MET A 106 21.12 -8.22 -29.75
CA MET A 106 20.90 -6.82 -30.10
C MET A 106 22.14 -5.94 -29.84
N ARG A 107 22.83 -6.11 -28.70
CA ARG A 107 24.08 -5.38 -28.40
C ARG A 107 25.20 -5.75 -29.36
N VAL A 108 25.29 -7.02 -29.75
CA VAL A 108 26.26 -7.49 -30.75
C VAL A 108 26.00 -6.84 -32.11
N GLU A 109 24.75 -6.77 -32.55
CA GLU A 109 24.39 -6.14 -33.82
C GLU A 109 24.63 -4.62 -33.82
N LEU A 110 24.32 -3.93 -32.71
CA LEU A 110 24.68 -2.51 -32.56
C LEU A 110 26.19 -2.29 -32.64
N PHE A 111 26.97 -3.14 -31.98
CA PHE A 111 28.43 -3.08 -32.05
C PHE A 111 28.96 -3.38 -33.46
N LYS A 112 28.40 -4.39 -34.16
CA LYS A 112 28.75 -4.69 -35.56
C LYS A 112 28.48 -3.51 -36.49
N LYS A 113 27.34 -2.82 -36.32
CA LYS A 113 27.01 -1.62 -37.09
C LYS A 113 28.00 -0.48 -36.80
N ALA A 114 28.33 -0.25 -35.54
CA ALA A 114 29.29 0.78 -35.15
C ALA A 114 30.73 0.48 -35.60
N SER A 115 31.10 -0.80 -35.69
CA SER A 115 32.42 -1.29 -36.10
C SER A 115 32.55 -1.65 -37.59
N ALA A 116 31.55 -1.28 -38.41
CA ALA A 116 31.49 -1.69 -39.82
C ALA A 116 32.63 -1.10 -40.68
N LYS A 117 33.13 0.10 -40.31
CA LYS A 117 34.19 0.80 -41.06
C LYS A 117 35.60 0.34 -40.69
N GLN A 118 35.74 -0.41 -39.61
CA GLN A 118 37.01 -0.87 -39.07
C GLN A 118 37.44 -2.13 -39.81
N GLN A 119 38.73 -2.22 -40.13
CA GLN A 119 39.30 -3.29 -40.93
C GLN A 119 40.61 -3.76 -40.29
N GLY A 120 41.02 -4.99 -40.61
CA GLY A 120 42.27 -5.57 -40.15
C GLY A 120 42.09 -6.93 -39.46
N PRO A 121 43.19 -7.68 -39.28
CA PRO A 121 43.14 -9.08 -38.82
C PRO A 121 42.48 -9.26 -37.45
N GLU A 122 42.73 -8.34 -36.51
CA GLU A 122 42.14 -8.42 -35.17
C GLU A 122 40.63 -8.09 -35.15
N TRP A 123 40.17 -7.20 -36.05
CA TRP A 123 38.74 -6.93 -36.22
C TRP A 123 37.99 -8.11 -36.85
N GLU A 124 38.62 -8.85 -37.76
CA GLU A 124 38.07 -10.08 -38.33
C GLU A 124 37.97 -11.20 -37.29
N ARG A 125 38.99 -11.35 -36.43
CA ARG A 125 38.97 -12.27 -35.30
C ARG A 125 37.82 -11.97 -34.35
N LEU A 126 37.65 -10.70 -33.96
CA LEU A 126 36.54 -10.27 -33.12
C LEU A 126 35.19 -10.56 -33.79
N ARG A 127 35.01 -10.22 -35.08
CA ARG A 127 33.76 -10.50 -35.81
C ARG A 127 33.40 -11.99 -35.80
N LYS A 128 34.38 -12.87 -36.00
CA LYS A 128 34.19 -14.33 -35.96
C LYS A 128 33.76 -14.81 -34.57
N LEU A 129 34.30 -14.23 -33.49
CA LEU A 129 33.87 -14.53 -32.12
C LEU A 129 32.41 -14.09 -31.89
N LEU A 130 32.03 -12.93 -32.41
CA LEU A 130 30.68 -12.37 -32.29
C LEU A 130 29.60 -13.09 -33.12
N GLU A 131 29.96 -14.07 -33.98
CA GLU A 131 29.00 -14.93 -34.67
C GLU A 131 28.29 -15.91 -33.74
N ARG A 132 28.92 -16.26 -32.60
CA ARG A 132 28.35 -17.17 -31.59
C ARG A 132 28.22 -16.47 -30.23
N PRO A 133 27.35 -15.46 -30.12
CA PRO A 133 27.36 -14.54 -28.99
C PRO A 133 27.01 -15.21 -27.66
N THR A 134 26.15 -16.23 -27.67
CA THR A 134 25.75 -16.94 -26.46
C THR A 134 26.92 -17.63 -25.76
N GLY A 135 28.00 -17.97 -26.46
CA GLY A 135 29.18 -18.62 -25.86
C GLY A 135 30.17 -17.65 -25.20
N LEU A 136 30.02 -16.35 -25.43
CA LEU A 136 31.01 -15.35 -25.04
C LEU A 136 31.13 -15.21 -23.52
N LYS A 137 32.38 -15.04 -23.07
CA LYS A 137 32.77 -14.68 -21.70
C LYS A 137 33.56 -13.38 -21.72
N ASP A 138 33.74 -12.79 -20.53
CA ASP A 138 34.55 -11.58 -20.35
C ASP A 138 35.99 -11.74 -20.87
N GLU A 139 36.57 -12.92 -20.67
CA GLU A 139 37.92 -13.30 -21.14
C GLU A 139 38.05 -13.28 -22.66
N ASP A 140 36.97 -13.58 -23.40
CA ASP A 140 36.98 -13.58 -24.87
C ASP A 140 37.03 -12.16 -25.43
N LEU A 141 36.52 -11.17 -24.68
CA LEU A 141 36.49 -9.76 -25.10
C LEU A 141 37.73 -8.98 -24.66
N ALA A 142 38.37 -9.36 -23.55
CA ALA A 142 39.50 -8.64 -22.96
C ALA A 142 40.68 -8.36 -23.93
N PRO A 143 41.11 -9.29 -24.81
CA PRO A 143 42.21 -9.03 -25.75
C PRO A 143 41.92 -7.91 -26.75
N PHE A 144 40.65 -7.61 -27.02
CA PHE A 144 40.23 -6.65 -28.04
C PHE A 144 39.98 -5.24 -27.49
N GLU A 145 40.13 -5.05 -26.18
CA GLU A 145 39.90 -3.76 -25.51
C GLU A 145 40.73 -2.62 -26.12
N GLY A 146 41.98 -2.91 -26.51
CA GLY A 146 42.90 -1.94 -27.11
C GLY A 146 42.55 -1.50 -28.54
N LEU A 147 41.65 -2.23 -29.23
CA LEU A 147 41.21 -1.86 -30.58
C LEU A 147 40.16 -0.75 -30.58
N VAL A 148 39.43 -0.61 -29.48
CA VAL A 148 38.29 0.30 -29.38
C VAL A 148 38.78 1.66 -28.88
N PRO A 149 38.45 2.77 -29.59
CA PRO A 149 38.86 4.10 -29.16
C PRO A 149 38.30 4.43 -27.77
N PRO A 150 38.97 5.28 -26.97
CA PRO A 150 38.58 5.54 -25.58
C PRO A 150 37.26 6.33 -25.45
N LYS A 151 36.78 6.97 -26.53
CA LYS A 151 35.55 7.77 -26.56
C LYS A 151 34.83 7.62 -27.90
N GLY A 152 33.54 7.95 -27.91
CA GLY A 152 32.70 7.97 -29.11
C GLY A 152 31.70 6.81 -29.18
N ALA A 153 30.90 6.78 -30.24
CA ALA A 153 29.80 5.82 -30.41
C ALA A 153 30.26 4.36 -30.40
N LEU A 154 31.43 4.07 -30.99
CA LEU A 154 32.02 2.73 -30.98
C LEU A 154 32.38 2.27 -29.56
N ARG A 155 32.88 3.18 -28.70
CA ARG A 155 33.16 2.85 -27.30
C ARG A 155 31.88 2.58 -26.52
N ALA A 156 30.86 3.40 -26.70
CA ALA A 156 29.56 3.19 -26.05
C ALA A 156 28.94 1.84 -26.43
N ALA A 157 28.98 1.48 -27.71
CA ALA A 157 28.53 0.17 -28.18
C ALA A 157 29.36 -0.99 -27.62
N TRP A 158 30.69 -0.82 -27.51
CA TRP A 158 31.59 -1.80 -26.90
C TRP A 158 31.30 -2.03 -25.41
N GLU A 159 31.12 -0.97 -24.63
CA GLU A 159 30.75 -1.07 -23.22
C GLU A 159 29.39 -1.74 -23.03
N GLY A 160 28.42 -1.42 -23.89
CA GLY A 160 27.11 -2.08 -23.90
C GLY A 160 27.20 -3.57 -24.18
N LEU A 161 28.07 -3.97 -25.12
CA LEU A 161 28.34 -5.38 -25.42
C LEU A 161 29.03 -6.09 -24.25
N LYS A 162 30.09 -5.49 -23.68
CA LYS A 162 30.78 -6.04 -22.50
C LYS A 162 29.83 -6.24 -21.33
N ARG A 163 29.01 -5.23 -21.03
CA ARG A 163 28.00 -5.32 -19.97
C ARG A 163 27.03 -6.47 -20.21
N ALA A 164 26.57 -6.68 -21.45
CA ALA A 164 25.64 -7.75 -21.77
C ALA A 164 26.28 -9.14 -21.65
N VAL A 165 27.52 -9.30 -22.12
CA VAL A 165 28.27 -10.56 -21.96
C VAL A 165 28.50 -10.88 -20.48
N HIS A 166 28.91 -9.88 -19.71
CA HIS A 166 29.11 -10.00 -18.28
C HIS A 166 27.81 -10.36 -17.55
N THR A 167 26.72 -9.64 -17.83
CA THR A 167 25.38 -9.93 -17.29
C THR A 167 24.97 -11.38 -17.56
N LEU A 168 25.20 -11.88 -18.79
CA LEU A 168 24.88 -13.26 -19.12
C LEU A 168 25.73 -14.26 -18.31
N SER A 169 27.00 -13.96 -18.07
CA SER A 169 27.88 -14.75 -17.21
C SER A 169 27.33 -14.84 -15.78
N VAL A 170 26.93 -13.70 -15.19
CA VAL A 170 26.32 -13.64 -13.85
C VAL A 170 25.00 -14.42 -13.80
N LEU A 171 24.14 -14.27 -14.80
CA LEU A 171 22.88 -15.03 -14.88
C LEU A 171 23.13 -16.54 -14.93
N ARG A 172 24.16 -16.99 -15.64
CA ARG A 172 24.55 -18.40 -15.71
C ARG A 172 25.09 -18.96 -14.40
N GLN A 173 25.81 -18.14 -13.62
CA GLN A 173 26.21 -18.50 -12.27
C GLN A 173 25.00 -18.64 -11.33
N GLY A 174 23.91 -17.95 -11.67
CA GLY A 174 22.66 -17.96 -10.92
C GLY A 174 22.63 -16.81 -9.92
N ILE A 175 21.50 -16.09 -9.92
CA ILE A 175 21.22 -15.02 -8.96
C ILE A 175 20.15 -15.54 -8.00
N PRO A 176 20.48 -15.98 -6.78
CA PRO A 176 19.51 -16.33 -5.76
C PRO A 176 18.65 -15.11 -5.46
N HIS A 177 17.33 -15.28 -5.58
CA HIS A 177 16.38 -14.22 -5.29
C HIS A 177 15.13 -14.79 -4.63
N GLN A 178 14.42 -13.91 -3.93
CA GLN A 178 13.19 -14.24 -3.25
C GLN A 178 12.07 -13.36 -3.79
N VAL A 179 10.91 -13.95 -4.08
CA VAL A 179 9.73 -13.23 -4.59
C VAL A 179 8.69 -13.14 -3.49
N LEU A 180 8.23 -11.93 -3.20
CA LEU A 180 7.23 -11.63 -2.19
C LEU A 180 5.95 -11.16 -2.87
N ASN A 181 4.86 -11.89 -2.63
CA ASN A 181 3.59 -11.70 -3.34
C ASN A 181 2.46 -11.20 -2.41
N ALA A 182 2.80 -10.75 -1.19
CA ALA A 182 1.85 -10.30 -0.16
C ALA A 182 0.80 -11.36 0.24
N LYS A 183 1.17 -12.65 0.17
CA LYS A 183 0.28 -13.78 0.50
C LYS A 183 0.51 -14.32 1.92
N HIS A 184 1.75 -14.31 2.38
CA HIS A 184 2.13 -14.88 3.68
C HIS A 184 2.93 -13.87 4.50
N HIS A 185 2.22 -12.97 5.20
CA HIS A 185 2.83 -11.81 5.84
C HIS A 185 3.97 -12.15 6.82
N ASP A 186 3.82 -13.18 7.66
CA ASP A 186 4.85 -13.53 8.66
C ASP A 186 6.13 -14.04 8.01
N LYS A 187 6.01 -14.98 7.06
CA LYS A 187 7.15 -15.52 6.32
C LYS A 187 7.82 -14.45 5.45
N GLU A 188 7.02 -13.59 4.82
CA GLU A 188 7.57 -12.48 4.03
C GLU A 188 8.30 -11.47 4.91
N ALA A 189 7.83 -11.21 6.12
CA ALA A 189 8.52 -10.35 7.08
C ALA A 189 9.90 -10.90 7.43
N GLU A 190 10.02 -12.21 7.69
CA GLU A 190 11.32 -12.85 7.93
C GLU A 190 12.29 -12.68 6.77
N ILE A 191 11.81 -12.85 5.54
CA ILE A 191 12.61 -12.67 4.32
C ILE A 191 13.07 -11.21 4.20
N VAL A 192 12.15 -10.27 4.36
CA VAL A 192 12.41 -8.83 4.23
C VAL A 192 13.40 -8.35 5.28
N ALA A 193 13.31 -8.88 6.50
CA ALA A 193 14.25 -8.58 7.57
C ALA A 193 15.70 -8.96 7.21
N GLN A 194 15.90 -9.89 6.27
CA GLN A 194 17.23 -10.31 5.79
C GLN A 194 17.62 -9.69 4.43
N ALA A 195 16.75 -8.91 3.79
CA ALA A 195 16.98 -8.34 2.46
C ALA A 195 18.18 -7.37 2.39
N GLY A 196 18.66 -6.89 3.54
CA GLY A 196 19.82 -5.99 3.63
C GLY A 196 21.18 -6.70 3.70
N ARG A 197 21.23 -8.04 3.64
CA ARG A 197 22.48 -8.81 3.61
C ARG A 197 23.17 -8.72 2.25
N SER A 198 24.49 -8.77 2.22
CA SER A 198 25.26 -8.77 0.97
C SER A 198 24.82 -9.91 0.04
N ARG A 199 24.89 -9.67 -1.27
CA ARG A 199 24.43 -10.61 -2.33
C ARG A 199 22.96 -11.05 -2.21
N THR A 200 22.11 -10.25 -1.55
CA THR A 200 20.67 -10.55 -1.47
C THR A 200 19.89 -9.79 -2.52
N VAL A 201 19.06 -10.51 -3.28
CA VAL A 201 18.10 -9.93 -4.23
C VAL A 201 16.68 -10.30 -3.79
N THR A 202 15.83 -9.30 -3.61
CA THR A 202 14.43 -9.49 -3.21
C THR A 202 13.51 -8.78 -4.20
N ILE A 203 12.53 -9.49 -4.74
CA ILE A 203 11.50 -8.95 -5.64
C ILE A 203 10.22 -8.84 -4.82
N ALA A 204 9.79 -7.61 -4.55
CA ALA A 204 8.59 -7.30 -3.80
C ALA A 204 7.47 -6.84 -4.75
N THR A 205 6.37 -7.58 -4.76
CA THR A 205 5.17 -7.18 -5.50
C THR A 205 4.42 -6.09 -4.73
N ASN A 206 4.18 -4.95 -5.38
CA ASN A 206 3.52 -3.77 -4.87
C ASN A 206 4.18 -3.29 -3.56
N MET A 207 3.50 -3.45 -2.42
CA MET A 207 4.02 -3.13 -1.09
C MET A 207 4.26 -4.38 -0.23
N ALA A 208 4.58 -5.53 -0.83
CA ALA A 208 4.96 -6.73 -0.09
C ALA A 208 6.12 -6.42 0.88
N GLY A 209 6.11 -7.07 2.04
CA GLY A 209 7.07 -6.78 3.11
C GLY A 209 6.87 -5.45 3.84
N ARG A 210 5.70 -4.79 3.73
CA ARG A 210 5.37 -3.58 4.51
C ARG A 210 5.32 -3.87 6.01
N GLY A 211 5.86 -2.93 6.79
CA GLY A 211 5.92 -3.01 8.24
C GLY A 211 7.19 -3.64 8.80
N THR A 212 8.02 -4.28 7.95
CA THR A 212 9.32 -4.80 8.37
C THR A 212 10.46 -3.91 7.88
N ASP A 213 11.36 -3.57 8.81
CA ASP A 213 12.54 -2.77 8.53
C ASP A 213 13.66 -3.62 7.93
N ILE A 214 14.28 -3.11 6.86
CA ILE A 214 15.43 -3.73 6.22
C ILE A 214 16.69 -3.09 6.80
N LYS A 215 17.35 -3.78 7.73
CA LYS A 215 18.65 -3.39 8.29
C LYS A 215 19.77 -3.89 7.37
N LEU A 216 20.80 -3.07 7.16
CA LEU A 216 22.00 -3.51 6.44
C LEU A 216 22.68 -4.64 7.23
N GLY A 217 23.18 -5.68 6.54
CA GLY A 217 23.71 -6.88 7.19
C GLY A 217 22.65 -7.86 7.72
N GLY A 218 21.37 -7.57 7.53
CA GLY A 218 20.25 -8.38 8.01
C GLY A 218 19.85 -8.07 9.45
N ASN A 219 18.65 -8.49 9.85
CA ASN A 219 18.16 -8.25 11.21
C ASN A 219 18.53 -9.42 12.14
N PRO A 220 19.46 -9.24 13.10
CA PRO A 220 19.88 -10.30 14.01
C PRO A 220 18.75 -10.71 14.98
N GLU A 221 17.81 -9.81 15.28
CA GLU A 221 16.67 -10.13 16.16
C GLU A 221 15.76 -11.20 15.54
N TYR A 222 15.53 -11.14 14.23
CA TYR A 222 14.72 -12.13 13.51
C TYR A 222 15.43 -13.49 13.41
N LEU A 223 16.74 -13.49 13.19
CA LEU A 223 17.53 -14.74 13.13
C LEU A 223 17.61 -15.41 14.51
N ALA A 224 17.81 -14.62 15.57
CA ALA A 224 17.81 -15.09 16.94
C ALA A 224 16.42 -15.62 17.35
N ALA A 225 15.34 -14.91 16.99
CA ALA A 225 13.98 -15.37 17.21
C ALA A 225 13.71 -16.72 16.53
N ALA A 226 14.07 -16.87 15.25
CA ALA A 226 13.89 -18.12 14.51
C ALA A 226 14.74 -19.28 15.08
N LEU A 227 15.91 -19.00 15.65
CA LEU A 227 16.73 -19.99 16.36
C LEU A 227 16.00 -20.47 17.64
N LEU A 228 15.52 -19.53 18.45
CA LEU A 228 14.87 -19.81 19.72
C LEU A 228 13.50 -20.50 19.54
N GLU A 229 12.74 -20.14 18.51
CA GLU A 229 11.46 -20.80 18.18
C GLU A 229 11.63 -22.28 17.85
N LYS A 230 12.72 -22.67 17.17
CA LYS A 230 13.03 -24.08 16.89
C LYS A 230 13.26 -24.91 18.15
N GLU A 231 13.71 -24.26 19.22
CA GLU A 231 13.97 -24.86 20.54
C GLU A 231 12.73 -24.76 21.45
N GLY A 232 11.60 -24.28 20.94
CA GLY A 232 10.33 -24.18 21.67
C GLY A 232 10.10 -22.87 22.41
N PHE A 233 10.99 -21.87 22.28
CA PHE A 233 10.84 -20.57 22.90
C PHE A 233 10.06 -19.62 21.98
N SER A 234 8.86 -19.21 22.40
CA SER A 234 8.05 -18.29 21.62
C SER A 234 8.62 -16.87 21.63
N ARG A 235 8.83 -16.26 20.46
CA ARG A 235 9.25 -14.86 20.33
C ARG A 235 8.27 -13.84 20.93
N TYR A 236 7.01 -14.23 21.14
CA TYR A 236 5.97 -13.37 21.70
C TYR A 236 5.95 -13.40 23.24
N GLU A 237 6.76 -14.27 23.84
CA GLU A 237 6.98 -14.27 25.28
C GLU A 237 7.96 -13.13 25.63
N TRP A 238 7.57 -12.28 26.57
CA TRP A 238 8.23 -11.00 26.80
C TRP A 238 9.69 -11.16 27.28
N LYS A 239 10.02 -12.22 28.04
CA LYS A 239 11.38 -12.48 28.47
C LYS A 239 12.25 -12.99 27.32
N VAL A 240 11.73 -13.84 26.43
CA VAL A 240 12.41 -14.26 25.19
C VAL A 240 12.71 -13.03 24.31
N GLU A 241 11.73 -12.15 24.09
CA GLU A 241 11.96 -10.92 23.32
C GLU A 241 13.03 -10.04 23.98
N LEU A 242 12.97 -9.88 25.31
CA LEU A 242 13.95 -9.12 26.06
C LEU A 242 15.35 -9.74 25.96
N LEU A 243 15.46 -11.06 26.10
CA LEU A 243 16.72 -11.81 25.96
C LEU A 243 17.36 -11.53 24.60
N ILE A 244 16.60 -11.66 23.51
CA ILE A 244 17.08 -11.36 22.15
C ILE A 244 17.60 -9.93 22.06
N LYS A 245 16.84 -8.95 22.56
CA LYS A 245 17.26 -7.54 22.56
C LYS A 245 18.53 -7.31 23.35
N ARG A 246 18.72 -7.96 24.51
CA ARG A 246 19.95 -7.84 25.32
C ARG A 246 21.16 -8.46 24.63
N MET A 247 20.99 -9.63 24.01
CA MET A 247 22.04 -10.28 23.23
C MET A 247 22.48 -9.42 22.04
N VAL A 248 21.53 -8.91 21.26
CA VAL A 248 21.80 -8.04 20.11
C VAL A 248 22.43 -6.71 20.54
N ALA A 249 22.03 -6.16 21.70
CA ALA A 249 22.61 -4.94 22.26
C ALA A 249 23.99 -5.13 22.91
N GLY A 250 24.51 -6.36 23.01
CA GLY A 250 25.81 -6.64 23.65
C GLY A 250 25.79 -6.63 25.18
N LYS A 251 24.60 -6.75 25.79
CA LYS A 251 24.42 -6.76 27.25
C LYS A 251 24.45 -8.20 27.79
N GLU A 252 25.62 -8.83 27.72
CA GLU A 252 25.78 -10.29 27.96
C GLU A 252 25.40 -10.71 29.39
N GLU A 253 25.76 -9.92 30.41
CA GLU A 253 25.40 -10.22 31.81
C GLU A 253 23.88 -10.23 32.03
N GLU A 254 23.17 -9.21 31.53
CA GLU A 254 21.71 -9.14 31.62
C GLU A 254 21.04 -10.26 30.82
N ALA A 255 21.61 -10.63 29.67
CA ALA A 255 21.11 -11.72 28.84
C ALA A 255 21.28 -13.09 29.52
N ARG A 256 22.42 -13.36 30.16
CA ARG A 256 22.66 -14.61 30.89
C ARG A 256 21.69 -14.80 32.05
N ALA A 257 21.39 -13.74 32.79
CA ALA A 257 20.40 -13.80 33.86
C ALA A 257 19.00 -14.20 33.32
N LEU A 258 18.56 -13.58 32.22
CA LEU A 258 17.29 -13.93 31.57
C LEU A 258 17.30 -15.35 30.99
N ALA A 259 18.40 -15.77 30.39
CA ALA A 259 18.56 -17.11 29.83
C ALA A 259 18.48 -18.19 30.91
N ALA A 260 19.08 -17.95 32.09
CA ALA A 260 18.99 -18.87 33.23
C ALA A 260 17.55 -19.00 33.74
N GLU A 261 16.79 -17.91 33.80
CA GLU A 261 15.36 -17.95 34.17
C GLU A 261 14.50 -18.69 33.13
N LEU A 262 14.84 -18.58 31.85
CA LEU A 262 14.10 -19.22 30.76
C LEU A 262 14.53 -20.67 30.50
N GLY A 263 15.67 -21.11 31.05
CA GLY A 263 16.26 -22.40 30.72
C GLY A 263 16.88 -22.47 29.32
N VAL A 264 17.31 -21.32 28.77
CA VAL A 264 18.01 -21.25 27.48
C VAL A 264 19.46 -21.71 27.67
N ARG A 265 19.91 -22.66 26.85
CA ARG A 265 21.25 -23.25 26.92
C ARG A 265 22.32 -22.25 26.48
N GLU A 266 23.50 -22.28 27.09
CA GLU A 266 24.64 -21.39 26.74
C GLU A 266 25.04 -21.53 25.25
N GLU A 267 24.90 -22.72 24.68
CA GLU A 267 25.12 -22.98 23.23
C GLU A 267 24.26 -22.08 22.34
N LEU A 268 22.99 -21.84 22.71
CA LEU A 268 22.09 -20.96 21.97
C LEU A 268 22.50 -19.50 22.11
N LEU A 269 23.02 -19.10 23.28
CA LEU A 269 23.54 -17.75 23.49
C LEU A 269 24.78 -17.50 22.62
N GLU A 270 25.69 -18.47 22.56
CA GLU A 270 26.88 -18.37 21.69
C GLU A 270 26.46 -18.28 20.22
N ARG A 271 25.47 -19.08 19.80
CA ARG A 271 24.96 -18.99 18.42
C ARG A 271 24.30 -17.65 18.11
N ILE A 272 23.58 -17.05 19.06
CA ILE A 272 23.00 -15.71 18.90
C ILE A 272 24.12 -14.65 18.82
N ARG A 273 25.20 -14.80 19.60
CA ARG A 273 26.38 -13.94 19.53
C ARG A 273 27.06 -14.03 18.16
N GLU A 274 27.25 -15.24 17.63
CA GLU A 274 27.79 -15.45 16.28
C GLU A 274 26.91 -14.75 15.22
N ILE A 275 25.59 -14.94 15.28
CA ILE A 275 24.63 -14.26 14.39
C ILE A 275 24.80 -12.74 14.45
N ARG A 276 24.94 -12.17 15.66
CA ARG A 276 25.13 -10.73 15.86
C ARG A 276 26.41 -10.24 15.16
N GLU A 277 27.53 -10.92 15.39
CA GLU A 277 28.81 -10.52 14.78
C GLU A 277 28.83 -10.72 13.27
N GLU A 278 28.23 -11.80 12.76
CA GLU A 278 28.03 -12.01 11.32
C GLU A 278 27.24 -10.87 10.68
N CYS A 279 26.10 -10.49 11.27
CA CYS A 279 25.28 -9.38 10.79
C CYS A 279 26.03 -8.05 10.85
N ARG A 280 26.80 -7.80 11.92
CA ARG A 280 27.59 -6.57 12.07
C ARG A 280 28.71 -6.46 11.03
N ALA A 281 29.44 -7.55 10.79
CA ALA A 281 30.48 -7.58 9.76
C ALA A 281 29.86 -7.37 8.37
N ASP A 282 28.69 -7.96 8.11
CA ASP A 282 28.00 -7.78 6.84
C ASP A 282 27.40 -6.37 6.68
N GLU A 283 26.94 -5.75 7.77
CA GLU A 283 26.49 -4.35 7.79
C GLU A 283 27.60 -3.42 7.29
N GLU A 284 28.81 -3.54 7.81
CA GLU A 284 29.96 -2.74 7.38
C GLU A 284 30.29 -2.95 5.89
N ARG A 285 30.27 -4.21 5.42
CA ARG A 285 30.45 -4.54 4.00
C ARG A 285 29.41 -3.84 3.15
N VAL A 286 28.13 -4.00 3.48
CA VAL A 286 27.02 -3.44 2.71
C VAL A 286 27.06 -1.91 2.72
N ARG A 287 27.43 -1.26 3.83
CA ARG A 287 27.62 0.19 3.89
C ARG A 287 28.70 0.67 2.94
N ASN A 288 29.85 -0.02 2.89
CA ASN A 288 30.93 0.29 1.95
C ASN A 288 30.55 0.02 0.48
N LEU A 289 29.64 -0.93 0.25
CA LEU A 289 29.05 -1.19 -1.07
C LEU A 289 27.97 -0.16 -1.45
N GLY A 290 27.70 0.87 -0.64
CA GLY A 290 26.72 1.91 -0.95
C GLY A 290 25.30 1.63 -0.43
N GLY A 291 25.14 0.63 0.43
CA GLY A 291 23.89 0.33 1.12
C GLY A 291 22.83 -0.37 0.27
N LEU A 292 21.59 -0.39 0.76
CA LEU A 292 20.46 -1.00 0.05
C LEU A 292 20.12 -0.19 -1.21
N PHE A 293 20.00 -0.88 -2.34
CA PHE A 293 19.58 -0.27 -3.60
C PHE A 293 18.15 -0.67 -3.96
N ILE A 294 17.31 0.33 -4.23
CA ILE A 294 15.91 0.15 -4.58
C ILE A 294 15.73 0.31 -6.09
N LEU A 295 15.11 -0.68 -6.71
CA LEU A 295 14.73 -0.67 -8.12
C LEU A 295 13.21 -0.68 -8.26
N GLY A 296 12.62 0.46 -8.62
CA GLY A 296 11.23 0.48 -9.07
C GLY A 296 11.16 0.05 -10.53
N THR A 297 10.43 -1.02 -10.86
CA THR A 297 10.29 -1.44 -12.26
C THR A 297 9.31 -0.56 -13.04
N GLU A 298 8.50 0.22 -12.33
CA GLU A 298 7.44 1.09 -12.83
C GLU A 298 7.13 2.18 -11.81
N ARG A 299 6.44 3.24 -12.27
CA ARG A 299 5.84 4.25 -11.40
C ARG A 299 4.44 3.81 -10.96
N HIS A 300 4.15 3.95 -9.67
CA HIS A 300 2.81 3.70 -9.14
C HIS A 300 1.86 4.85 -9.47
N GLU A 301 0.57 4.63 -9.24
CA GLU A 301 -0.48 5.64 -9.40
C GLU A 301 -0.29 6.91 -8.56
N SER A 302 0.56 6.86 -7.53
CA SER A 302 0.87 8.02 -6.69
C SER A 302 2.34 8.08 -6.32
N ARG A 303 2.87 9.32 -6.31
CA ARG A 303 4.21 9.69 -5.85
C ARG A 303 4.46 9.20 -4.43
N ARG A 304 3.43 9.19 -3.59
CA ARG A 304 3.48 8.74 -2.21
C ARG A 304 3.92 7.28 -2.09
N ILE A 305 3.39 6.42 -2.96
CA ILE A 305 3.66 4.97 -2.95
C ILE A 305 5.08 4.72 -3.46
N ASP A 306 5.48 5.41 -4.53
CA ASP A 306 6.87 5.36 -5.02
C ASP A 306 7.88 5.79 -3.94
N ASN A 307 7.58 6.87 -3.22
CA ASN A 307 8.45 7.37 -2.15
C ASN A 307 8.53 6.43 -0.96
N GLN A 308 7.50 5.61 -0.71
CA GLN A 308 7.57 4.54 0.29
C GLN A 308 8.51 3.43 -0.13
N LEU A 309 8.51 3.07 -1.42
CA LEU A 309 9.46 2.12 -1.97
C LEU A 309 10.90 2.65 -1.85
N ARG A 310 11.15 3.93 -2.23
CA ARG A 310 12.45 4.59 -1.99
C ARG A 310 12.84 4.60 -0.51
N GLY A 311 11.87 4.88 0.36
CA GLY A 311 12.00 4.94 1.82
C GLY A 311 12.37 3.62 2.49
N ARG A 312 12.41 2.50 1.74
CA ARG A 312 12.98 1.24 2.24
C ARG A 312 14.50 1.30 2.38
N ALA A 313 15.18 2.14 1.60
CA ALA A 313 16.62 2.36 1.70
C ALA A 313 16.99 3.66 2.45
N GLY A 314 18.21 3.69 2.96
CA GLY A 314 18.78 4.85 3.67
C GLY A 314 18.12 5.16 5.02
N ARG A 315 17.68 4.13 5.74
CA ARG A 315 17.09 4.29 7.08
C ARG A 315 18.16 4.74 8.08
N GLN A 316 17.79 5.56 9.06
CA GLN A 316 18.72 6.01 10.12
C GLN A 316 20.05 6.58 9.60
N GLY A 317 20.02 7.28 8.45
CA GLY A 317 21.22 7.87 7.85
C GLY A 317 22.18 6.87 7.22
N ASP A 318 21.71 5.65 6.94
CA ASP A 318 22.48 4.67 6.19
C ASP A 318 22.67 5.09 4.73
N PRO A 319 23.75 4.65 4.07
CA PRO A 319 23.87 4.78 2.63
C PRO A 319 22.78 3.97 1.93
N GLY A 320 22.43 4.39 0.73
CA GLY A 320 21.47 3.68 -0.11
C GLY A 320 21.25 4.42 -1.41
N GLY A 321 20.62 3.75 -2.36
CA GLY A 321 20.23 4.34 -3.63
C GLY A 321 18.82 3.94 -4.04
N SER A 322 18.20 4.73 -4.89
CA SER A 322 16.97 4.32 -5.57
C SER A 322 16.98 4.74 -7.04
N ARG A 323 16.38 3.93 -7.90
CA ARG A 323 16.13 4.27 -9.30
C ARG A 323 14.82 3.67 -9.76
N PHE A 324 14.11 4.40 -10.61
CA PHE A 324 12.89 3.91 -11.25
C PHE A 324 13.13 3.70 -12.73
N TYR A 325 12.56 2.62 -13.24
CA TYR A 325 12.48 2.31 -14.66
C TYR A 325 11.04 2.54 -15.12
N VAL A 326 10.89 3.13 -16.29
CA VAL A 326 9.58 3.45 -16.88
C VAL A 326 9.58 3.05 -18.34
N SER A 327 8.46 2.54 -18.84
CA SER A 327 8.24 2.39 -20.28
C SER A 327 6.94 3.06 -20.73
N PHE A 328 6.84 3.36 -22.02
CA PHE A 328 5.57 3.86 -22.59
C PHE A 328 4.48 2.78 -22.65
N ASP A 329 4.88 1.51 -22.54
CA ASP A 329 3.99 0.36 -22.44
C ASP A 329 3.45 0.14 -21.02
N ASP A 330 3.96 0.84 -20.01
CA ASP A 330 3.53 0.65 -18.62
C ASP A 330 2.09 1.17 -18.41
N ASP A 331 1.38 0.60 -17.44
CA ASP A 331 -0.03 0.87 -17.20
C ASP A 331 -0.31 2.37 -16.95
N LEU A 332 0.57 3.03 -16.21
CA LEU A 332 0.49 4.47 -15.94
C LEU A 332 0.53 5.29 -17.24
N MET A 333 1.40 4.91 -18.17
CA MET A 333 1.57 5.62 -19.44
C MET A 333 0.43 5.30 -20.39
N ARG A 334 -0.01 4.04 -20.49
CA ARG A 334 -1.13 3.64 -21.34
C ARG A 334 -2.46 4.30 -20.96
N LEU A 335 -2.72 4.43 -19.66
CA LEU A 335 -3.99 4.96 -19.17
C LEU A 335 -4.06 6.50 -19.22
N PHE A 336 -2.92 7.21 -19.21
CA PHE A 336 -2.91 8.65 -18.95
C PHE A 336 -1.96 9.49 -19.84
N ALA A 337 -1.12 8.85 -20.65
CA ALA A 337 -0.47 9.55 -21.75
C ALA A 337 -1.52 9.90 -22.80
N SER A 338 -1.49 11.14 -23.31
CA SER A 338 -2.41 11.49 -24.39
C SER A 338 -2.03 10.75 -25.66
N ASP A 339 -3.01 10.39 -26.48
CA ASP A 339 -2.79 9.75 -27.79
C ASP A 339 -1.80 10.54 -28.66
N ARG A 340 -1.79 11.87 -28.50
CA ARG A 340 -0.83 12.77 -29.15
C ARG A 340 0.62 12.56 -28.70
N VAL A 341 0.86 12.23 -27.43
CA VAL A 341 2.21 11.94 -26.90
C VAL A 341 2.69 10.61 -27.44
N ILE A 342 1.83 9.59 -27.44
CA ILE A 342 2.15 8.26 -28.00
C ILE A 342 2.49 8.38 -29.48
N ALA A 343 1.62 9.03 -30.27
CA ALA A 343 1.85 9.23 -31.71
C ALA A 343 3.09 10.08 -32.04
N MET A 344 3.45 11.04 -31.17
CA MET A 344 4.68 11.81 -31.32
C MET A 344 5.92 10.95 -31.08
N LEU A 345 5.90 10.11 -30.04
CA LEU A 345 7.02 9.23 -29.69
C LEU A 345 7.26 8.18 -30.78
N ASP A 346 6.20 7.64 -31.35
CA ASP A 346 6.30 6.71 -32.48
C ASP A 346 6.94 7.37 -33.70
N ARG A 347 6.62 8.65 -33.95
CA ARG A 347 7.21 9.44 -35.03
C ARG A 347 8.66 9.84 -34.78
N MET A 348 9.07 9.99 -33.51
CA MET A 348 10.44 10.34 -33.15
C MET A 348 11.43 9.17 -33.36
N GLY A 349 10.94 7.94 -33.53
CA GLY A 349 11.79 6.81 -33.92
C GLY A 349 12.86 6.46 -32.89
N PHE A 350 12.57 6.63 -31.59
CA PHE A 350 13.50 6.24 -30.53
C PHE A 350 13.85 4.75 -30.63
N ASP A 351 15.13 4.45 -30.41
CA ASP A 351 15.65 3.08 -30.34
C ASP A 351 15.04 2.36 -29.12
N ASP A 352 14.45 1.18 -29.36
CA ASP A 352 13.82 0.36 -28.31
C ASP A 352 14.83 -0.16 -27.27
N SER A 353 16.12 -0.08 -27.58
CA SER A 353 17.20 -0.69 -26.81
C SER A 353 17.94 0.25 -25.87
N GLU A 354 17.82 1.56 -26.05
CA GLU A 354 18.57 2.57 -25.30
C GLU A 354 17.67 3.42 -24.39
N PRO A 355 18.21 3.91 -23.26
CA PRO A 355 17.51 4.88 -22.43
C PRO A 355 17.12 6.14 -23.22
N ILE A 356 15.90 6.61 -23.01
CA ILE A 356 15.40 7.86 -23.56
C ILE A 356 15.68 8.97 -22.54
N GLU A 357 16.75 9.72 -22.78
CA GLU A 357 17.09 10.90 -21.97
C GLU A 357 16.52 12.15 -22.64
N HIS A 358 15.27 12.51 -22.29
CA HIS A 358 14.66 13.74 -22.80
C HIS A 358 13.79 14.44 -21.75
N PRO A 359 14.04 15.73 -21.42
CA PRO A 359 13.29 16.46 -20.37
C PRO A 359 11.77 16.55 -20.58
N MET A 360 11.29 16.37 -21.80
CA MET A 360 9.84 16.31 -22.08
C MET A 360 9.20 15.02 -21.54
N VAL A 361 9.94 13.89 -21.61
CA VAL A 361 9.45 12.57 -21.23
C VAL A 361 9.29 12.46 -19.72
N SER A 362 10.28 12.93 -18.96
CA SER A 362 10.17 12.99 -17.49
C SER A 362 8.98 13.86 -17.05
N ARG A 363 8.80 15.03 -17.70
CA ARG A 363 7.64 15.90 -17.44
C ARG A 363 6.30 15.25 -17.80
N SER A 364 6.24 14.44 -18.85
CA SER A 364 5.00 13.74 -19.20
C SER A 364 4.64 12.64 -18.19
N ILE A 365 5.63 11.89 -17.69
CA ILE A 365 5.43 10.87 -16.65
C ILE A 365 4.89 11.53 -15.37
N GLU A 366 5.52 12.63 -14.94
CA GLU A 366 5.07 13.37 -13.76
C GLU A 366 3.65 13.90 -13.89
N ARG A 367 3.26 14.39 -15.07
CA ARG A 367 1.90 14.86 -15.36
C ARG A 367 0.89 13.72 -15.40
N ALA A 368 1.27 12.57 -15.98
CA ALA A 368 0.43 11.38 -15.98
C ALA A 368 0.12 10.95 -14.55
N GLN A 369 1.15 10.81 -13.70
CA GLN A 369 0.99 10.46 -12.30
C GLN A 369 0.08 11.44 -11.54
N LYS A 370 0.31 12.76 -11.70
CA LYS A 370 -0.54 13.77 -11.07
C LYS A 370 -2.01 13.67 -11.49
N ARG A 371 -2.29 13.38 -12.77
CA ARG A 371 -3.67 13.17 -13.24
C ARG A 371 -4.33 11.96 -12.59
N VAL A 372 -3.58 10.89 -12.33
CA VAL A 372 -4.10 9.71 -11.62
C VAL A 372 -4.43 10.07 -10.18
N GLU A 373 -3.55 10.80 -9.50
CA GLU A 373 -3.76 11.29 -8.15
C GLU A 373 -5.04 12.15 -8.07
N ASP A 374 -5.18 13.14 -8.96
CA ASP A 374 -6.35 14.02 -9.04
C ASP A 374 -7.64 13.23 -9.33
N ARG A 375 -7.59 12.25 -10.23
CA ARG A 375 -8.73 11.36 -10.54
C ARG A 375 -9.12 10.53 -9.31
N ASN A 376 -8.17 9.89 -8.65
CA ASN A 376 -8.40 9.07 -7.48
C ASN A 376 -8.93 9.91 -6.31
N PHE A 377 -8.43 11.13 -6.14
CA PHE A 377 -8.96 12.10 -5.20
C PHE A 377 -10.43 12.44 -5.51
N GLY A 378 -10.76 12.73 -6.78
CA GLY A 378 -12.13 12.99 -7.22
C GLY A 378 -13.09 11.83 -6.90
N ILE A 379 -12.68 10.59 -7.18
CA ILE A 379 -13.46 9.38 -6.87
C ILE A 379 -13.71 9.27 -5.37
N ARG A 380 -12.68 9.44 -4.53
CA ARG A 380 -12.82 9.38 -3.07
C ARG A 380 -13.71 10.49 -2.54
N LYS A 381 -13.59 11.70 -3.07
CA LYS A 381 -14.42 12.85 -2.70
C LYS A 381 -15.89 12.60 -3.01
N GLN A 382 -16.20 12.08 -4.21
CA GLN A 382 -17.56 11.75 -4.59
C GLN A 382 -18.14 10.63 -3.72
N LEU A 383 -17.35 9.59 -3.42
CA LEU A 383 -17.76 8.52 -2.50
C LEU A 383 -18.08 9.06 -1.10
N LEU A 384 -17.27 9.99 -0.58
CA LEU A 384 -17.51 10.64 0.70
C LEU A 384 -18.79 11.47 0.68
N GLN A 385 -19.04 12.25 -0.38
CA GLN A 385 -20.25 13.06 -0.51
C GLN A 385 -21.53 12.23 -0.46
N PHE A 386 -21.57 11.09 -1.16
CA PHE A 386 -22.72 10.18 -1.08
C PHE A 386 -22.85 9.56 0.31
N ASP A 387 -21.72 9.16 0.91
CA ASP A 387 -21.75 8.54 2.24
C ASP A 387 -22.07 9.53 3.35
N ASP A 388 -21.83 10.84 3.19
CA ASP A 388 -22.20 11.86 4.18
C ASP A 388 -23.72 12.00 4.33
N VAL A 389 -24.47 11.85 3.23
CA VAL A 389 -25.94 11.77 3.28
C VAL A 389 -26.38 10.55 4.08
N MET A 390 -25.81 9.38 3.75
CA MET A 390 -26.09 8.14 4.48
C MET A 390 -25.61 8.17 5.93
N ALA A 391 -24.54 8.91 6.23
CA ALA A 391 -23.99 9.02 7.57
C ALA A 391 -24.98 9.71 8.52
N ARG A 392 -25.63 10.80 8.08
CA ARG A 392 -26.68 11.47 8.87
C ARG A 392 -27.87 10.55 9.15
N GLN A 393 -28.30 9.78 8.15
CA GLN A 393 -29.37 8.79 8.36
C GLN A 393 -28.96 7.70 9.35
N ARG A 394 -27.75 7.15 9.20
CA ARG A 394 -27.20 6.14 10.12
C ARG A 394 -27.04 6.69 11.53
N GLU A 395 -26.65 7.95 11.68
CA GLU A 395 -26.49 8.59 12.99
C GLU A 395 -27.78 8.54 13.79
N VAL A 396 -28.92 8.92 13.19
CA VAL A 396 -30.24 8.87 13.82
C VAL A 396 -30.64 7.44 14.15
N ILE A 397 -30.63 6.54 13.16
CA ILE A 397 -31.07 5.15 13.36
C ILE A 397 -30.18 4.41 14.38
N TYR A 398 -28.86 4.64 14.35
CA TYR A 398 -27.95 4.01 15.31
C TYR A 398 -28.08 4.62 16.70
N ALA A 399 -28.36 5.92 16.82
CA ALA A 399 -28.66 6.54 18.11
C ALA A 399 -29.95 5.95 18.71
N GLN A 400 -31.04 5.90 17.94
CA GLN A 400 -32.30 5.29 18.37
C GLN A 400 -32.12 3.81 18.75
N ARG A 401 -31.43 3.04 17.92
CA ARG A 401 -31.16 1.63 18.22
C ARG A 401 -30.32 1.45 19.49
N ARG A 402 -29.32 2.32 19.71
CA ARG A 402 -28.52 2.29 20.96
C ARG A 402 -29.35 2.70 22.16
N LEU A 403 -30.24 3.68 22.02
CA LEU A 403 -31.17 4.07 23.08
C LEU A 403 -32.03 2.88 23.50
N ILE A 404 -32.59 2.14 22.55
CA ILE A 404 -33.43 0.96 22.86
C ILE A 404 -32.61 -0.18 23.49
N LEU A 405 -31.38 -0.42 23.02
CA LEU A 405 -30.56 -1.53 23.49
C LEU A 405 -29.78 -1.26 24.80
N LEU A 406 -29.42 0.00 25.05
CA LEU A 406 -28.49 0.40 26.11
C LEU A 406 -29.00 1.54 26.98
N GLY A 407 -30.06 2.23 26.55
CA GLY A 407 -30.66 3.34 27.28
C GLY A 407 -31.29 2.86 28.58
N LYS A 408 -31.50 3.81 29.48
CA LYS A 408 -32.25 3.51 30.71
C LYS A 408 -33.71 3.29 30.36
N ASP A 409 -34.37 2.40 31.08
CA ASP A 409 -35.78 2.09 30.87
C ASP A 409 -36.68 3.33 30.77
N GLU A 410 -36.40 4.39 31.55
CA GLU A 410 -37.19 5.62 31.48
C GLU A 410 -37.02 6.33 30.13
N GLU A 411 -35.80 6.37 29.59
CA GLU A 411 -35.53 7.00 28.30
C GLU A 411 -36.16 6.20 27.14
N VAL A 412 -36.21 4.87 27.27
CA VAL A 412 -36.91 4.00 26.31
C VAL A 412 -38.42 4.22 26.37
N ARG A 413 -38.98 4.33 27.58
CA ARG A 413 -40.39 4.63 27.80
C ARG A 413 -40.78 6.01 27.24
N GLU A 414 -40.02 7.05 27.56
CA GLU A 414 -40.24 8.39 27.02
C GLU A 414 -40.17 8.41 25.49
N ALA A 415 -39.18 7.73 24.89
CA ALA A 415 -39.09 7.62 23.43
C ALA A 415 -40.28 6.89 22.81
N ALA A 416 -40.77 5.81 23.44
CA ALA A 416 -41.93 5.07 22.97
C ALA A 416 -43.22 5.90 23.05
N LEU A 417 -43.43 6.61 24.17
CA LEU A 417 -44.58 7.50 24.34
C LEU A 417 -44.56 8.66 23.33
N GLY A 418 -43.38 9.25 23.08
CA GLY A 418 -43.20 10.27 22.05
C GLY A 418 -43.58 9.78 20.65
N MET A 419 -43.21 8.53 20.29
CA MET A 419 -43.63 7.96 19.01
C MET A 419 -45.16 7.79 18.90
N VAL A 420 -45.83 7.42 20.00
CA VAL A 420 -47.29 7.32 20.04
C VAL A 420 -47.92 8.69 19.85
N GLU A 421 -47.44 9.70 20.58
CA GLU A 421 -47.90 11.09 20.48
C GLU A 421 -47.76 11.62 19.05
N GLU A 422 -46.56 11.55 18.46
CA GLU A 422 -46.30 12.04 17.10
C GLU A 422 -47.16 11.32 16.05
N THR A 423 -47.32 10.00 16.18
CA THR A 423 -48.09 9.21 15.20
C THR A 423 -49.59 9.52 15.28
N VAL A 424 -50.16 9.56 16.50
CA VAL A 424 -51.58 9.88 16.70
C VAL A 424 -51.86 11.31 16.27
N ALA A 425 -50.99 12.26 16.63
CA ALA A 425 -51.12 13.64 16.22
C ALA A 425 -51.07 13.78 14.69
N ALA A 426 -50.08 13.17 14.01
CA ALA A 426 -49.96 13.24 12.56
C ALA A 426 -51.16 12.63 11.83
N ILE A 427 -51.72 11.52 12.31
CA ILE A 427 -52.95 10.97 11.76
C ILE A 427 -54.10 11.95 11.98
N ALA A 428 -54.28 12.45 13.21
CA ALA A 428 -55.36 13.37 13.54
C ALA A 428 -55.31 14.68 12.73
N GLU A 429 -54.15 15.33 12.62
CA GLU A 429 -53.94 16.57 11.88
C GLU A 429 -54.26 16.43 10.38
N ASN A 430 -53.98 15.28 9.78
CA ASN A 430 -54.30 15.01 8.37
C ASN A 430 -55.82 15.00 8.11
N HIS A 431 -56.64 14.68 9.11
CA HIS A 431 -58.09 14.59 8.99
C HIS A 431 -58.84 15.78 9.64
N LEU A 432 -58.27 16.38 10.69
CA LEU A 432 -58.81 17.53 11.40
C LEU A 432 -58.23 18.83 10.83
N ASN A 433 -58.59 19.16 9.59
CA ASN A 433 -58.10 20.37 8.94
C ASN A 433 -58.77 21.63 9.52
N PRO A 434 -58.02 22.58 10.12
CA PRO A 434 -58.58 23.79 10.73
C PRO A 434 -59.23 24.76 9.73
N GLN A 435 -58.98 24.62 8.43
CA GLN A 435 -59.59 25.43 7.37
C GLN A 435 -60.95 24.88 6.91
N VAL A 436 -61.31 23.66 7.33
CA VAL A 436 -62.56 22.98 6.99
C VAL A 436 -63.50 23.06 8.17
N HIS A 437 -64.79 23.31 7.92
CA HIS A 437 -65.78 23.37 8.99
C HIS A 437 -65.89 21.99 9.68
N PRO A 438 -65.99 21.90 11.02
CA PRO A 438 -65.97 20.62 11.73
C PRO A 438 -66.99 19.57 11.29
N GLU A 439 -68.12 20.01 10.72
CA GLU A 439 -69.14 19.13 10.15
C GLU A 439 -68.70 18.39 8.89
N ASP A 440 -67.74 18.96 8.16
CA ASP A 440 -67.21 18.43 6.91
C ASP A 440 -65.94 17.57 7.13
N TRP A 441 -65.50 17.38 8.39
CA TRP A 441 -64.41 16.46 8.71
C TRP A 441 -64.83 15.01 8.48
N ASP A 442 -63.97 14.26 7.79
CA ASP A 442 -64.15 12.83 7.56
C ASP A 442 -63.70 12.02 8.78
N LEU A 443 -64.58 11.97 9.78
CA LEU A 443 -64.34 11.27 11.04
C LEU A 443 -64.36 9.75 10.89
N GLU A 444 -65.01 9.21 9.86
CA GLU A 444 -65.00 7.77 9.58
C GLU A 444 -63.64 7.34 9.06
N ALA A 445 -63.03 8.11 8.16
CA ALA A 445 -61.66 7.88 7.70
C ALA A 445 -60.64 8.04 8.84
N LEU A 446 -60.79 9.08 9.68
CA LEU A 446 -59.95 9.28 10.86
C LEU A 446 -60.05 8.10 11.83
N ARG A 447 -61.28 7.64 12.13
CA ARG A 447 -61.52 6.48 12.98
C ARG A 447 -60.87 5.24 12.40
N ALA A 448 -61.03 4.96 11.11
CA ALA A 448 -60.41 3.80 10.48
C ALA A 448 -58.87 3.85 10.57
N ALA A 449 -58.25 4.99 10.26
CA ALA A 449 -56.81 5.17 10.30
C ALA A 449 -56.22 5.03 11.71
N LEU A 450 -56.89 5.61 12.71
CA LEU A 450 -56.45 5.52 14.10
C LEU A 450 -56.64 4.11 14.68
N LEU A 451 -57.71 3.40 14.36
CA LEU A 451 -57.94 2.04 14.89
C LEU A 451 -57.02 0.98 14.27
N ASP A 452 -56.57 1.18 13.03
CA ASP A 452 -55.54 0.33 12.43
C ASP A 452 -54.20 0.44 13.17
N THR A 453 -53.88 1.63 13.69
CA THR A 453 -52.61 1.92 14.37
C THR A 453 -52.68 1.72 15.90
N VAL A 454 -53.78 2.15 16.53
CA VAL A 454 -54.02 2.12 17.99
C VAL A 454 -55.43 1.55 18.26
N PRO A 455 -55.60 0.22 18.24
CA PRO A 455 -56.91 -0.43 18.41
C PRO A 455 -57.62 -0.07 19.74
N GLN A 456 -56.87 0.35 20.75
CA GLN A 456 -57.39 0.73 22.06
C GLN A 456 -58.27 2.00 22.03
N LEU A 457 -58.28 2.75 20.91
CA LEU A 457 -59.17 3.89 20.71
C LEU A 457 -60.57 3.51 20.20
N GLU A 458 -60.92 2.22 20.11
CA GLU A 458 -62.21 1.76 19.55
C GLU A 458 -63.43 2.40 20.24
N GLY A 459 -63.34 2.59 21.56
CA GLY A 459 -64.39 3.21 22.37
C GLY A 459 -64.36 4.75 22.42
N PHE A 460 -63.47 5.41 21.67
CA PHE A 460 -63.39 6.87 21.65
C PHE A 460 -64.62 7.48 20.95
N PRO A 461 -65.27 8.52 21.51
CA PRO A 461 -66.44 9.13 20.89
C PRO A 461 -66.04 10.11 19.77
N PHE A 462 -65.62 9.58 18.62
CA PHE A 462 -65.21 10.37 17.45
C PHE A 462 -66.19 11.49 17.05
N PRO A 463 -67.53 11.31 17.10
CA PRO A 463 -68.47 12.38 16.77
C PRO A 463 -68.34 13.63 17.65
N GLU A 464 -67.84 13.51 18.88
CA GLU A 464 -67.64 14.66 19.78
C GLU A 464 -66.54 15.61 19.28
N LEU A 465 -65.66 15.15 18.39
CA LEU A 465 -64.60 15.99 17.82
C LEU A 465 -65.18 17.18 17.05
N ARG A 466 -66.38 17.06 16.46
CA ARG A 466 -67.02 18.15 15.71
C ARG A 466 -67.33 19.38 16.55
N ALA A 467 -67.46 19.21 17.87
CA ALA A 467 -67.73 20.31 18.80
C ALA A 467 -66.45 21.04 19.24
N LEU A 468 -65.27 20.55 18.84
CA LEU A 468 -63.97 21.05 19.27
C LEU A 468 -63.26 21.78 18.14
N LYS A 469 -62.25 22.57 18.49
CA LYS A 469 -61.26 23.04 17.51
C LYS A 469 -60.34 21.88 17.12
N ALA A 470 -59.76 21.97 15.92
CA ALA A 470 -58.85 20.94 15.40
C ALA A 470 -57.71 20.61 16.39
N GLU A 471 -57.04 21.64 16.94
CA GLU A 471 -55.95 21.51 17.91
C GLU A 471 -56.41 20.76 19.18
N GLU A 472 -57.56 21.16 19.75
CA GLU A 472 -58.15 20.52 20.95
C GLU A 472 -58.56 19.06 20.66
N GLY A 473 -58.98 18.76 19.43
CA GLY A 473 -59.29 17.41 18.98
C GLY A 473 -58.06 16.50 18.90
N VAL A 474 -56.95 17.03 18.38
CA VAL A 474 -55.65 16.34 18.32
C VAL A 474 -55.15 16.03 19.74
N GLU A 475 -55.14 17.03 20.62
CA GLU A 475 -54.70 16.87 22.01
C GLU A 475 -55.52 15.79 22.74
N ARG A 476 -56.85 15.81 22.58
CA ARG A 476 -57.74 14.84 23.24
C ARG A 476 -57.54 13.41 22.75
N LEU A 477 -57.20 13.22 21.48
CA LEU A 477 -56.84 11.91 20.91
C LEU A 477 -55.51 11.40 21.46
N VAL A 478 -54.49 12.26 21.51
CA VAL A 478 -53.17 11.94 22.11
C VAL A 478 -53.33 11.56 23.58
N GLU A 479 -54.03 12.37 24.39
CA GLU A 479 -54.26 12.07 25.81
C GLU A 479 -54.94 10.71 26.02
N THR A 480 -55.90 10.37 25.16
CA THR A 480 -56.61 9.10 25.25
C THR A 480 -55.68 7.93 24.90
N ALA A 481 -54.85 8.08 23.88
CA ALA A 481 -53.85 7.07 23.50
C ALA A 481 -52.81 6.84 24.61
N LEU A 482 -52.32 7.91 25.26
CA LEU A 482 -51.40 7.80 26.40
C LEU A 482 -52.04 7.10 27.60
N LYS A 483 -53.31 7.41 27.94
CA LYS A 483 -54.06 6.70 28.98
C LYS A 483 -54.22 5.21 28.67
N ALA A 484 -54.43 4.85 27.40
CA ALA A 484 -54.50 3.46 26.97
C ALA A 484 -53.15 2.74 27.13
N TYR A 485 -52.03 3.41 26.85
CA TYR A 485 -50.69 2.90 27.11
C TYR A 485 -50.47 2.63 28.60
N GLU A 486 -50.83 3.57 29.48
CA GLU A 486 -50.72 3.39 30.94
C GLU A 486 -51.58 2.23 31.46
N ALA A 487 -52.79 2.05 30.91
CA ALA A 487 -53.63 0.91 31.23
C ALA A 487 -52.96 -0.41 30.83
N ARG A 488 -52.35 -0.45 29.64
CA ARG A 488 -51.62 -1.62 29.14
C ARG A 488 -50.37 -1.94 29.97
N GLU A 489 -49.66 -0.90 30.44
CA GLU A 489 -48.51 -1.05 31.34
C GLU A 489 -48.91 -1.70 32.67
N ARG A 490 -50.10 -1.37 33.21
CA ARG A 490 -50.65 -2.02 34.41
C ARG A 490 -51.03 -3.48 34.18
N GLU A 491 -51.51 -3.83 32.98
CA GLU A 491 -51.86 -5.22 32.62
C GLU A 491 -50.63 -6.12 32.50
N LEU A 492 -49.58 -5.64 31.82
CA LEU A 492 -48.39 -6.43 31.51
C LEU A 492 -47.32 -6.36 32.62
N THR A 493 -47.44 -5.42 33.56
CA THR A 493 -46.40 -4.94 34.49
C THR A 493 -45.33 -4.08 33.82
N PRO A 494 -44.78 -3.05 34.50
CA PRO A 494 -43.80 -2.15 33.90
C PRO A 494 -42.57 -2.83 33.26
N PRO A 495 -41.94 -3.85 33.89
CA PRO A 495 -40.78 -4.50 33.28
C PRO A 495 -41.08 -5.25 31.98
N LEU A 496 -42.26 -5.88 31.90
CA LEU A 496 -42.67 -6.62 30.71
C LEU A 496 -43.14 -5.66 29.61
N MET A 497 -43.81 -4.56 29.97
CA MET A 497 -44.18 -3.50 29.04
C MET A 497 -42.95 -2.85 28.39
N ARG A 498 -41.85 -2.69 29.13
CA ARG A 498 -40.56 -2.18 28.61
C ARG A 498 -39.84 -3.17 27.71
N ALA A 499 -40.13 -4.47 27.85
CA ALA A 499 -39.55 -5.51 27.02
C ALA A 499 -40.29 -5.71 25.68
N VAL A 500 -41.55 -5.25 25.62
CA VAL A 500 -42.40 -5.19 24.42
C VAL A 500 -42.08 -3.91 23.67
#